data_AF-A0A2T0UCU9-F1
#
_entry.id   AF-A0A2T0UCU9-F1
#
_cell.length_a   1.000
_cell.length_b   1.000
_cell.length_c   1.000
_cell.angle_alpha   90.00
_cell.angle_beta   90.00
_cell.angle_gamma   90.00
#
_symmetry.space_group_name_H-M   'P 1'
#
loop_
_entity.id
_entity.type
_entity.pdbx_description
1 polymer ?
#
loop_
_entity_poly.entity_id
_entity_poly.type
_entity_poly.pdbx_seq_one_letter_code
_entity_poly.pdbx_strand_id
1 'polypeptide(L)'
;MTGREYDLLEDARSLVAGQWLQDGEQLRSYAATGRGNYKSEIRGHPSAAYRAATAVGWAAVKLVSPVGIVTGGVPYWNEIRRFEGRPPGLVAFGEGRDCEAARLLKTGPHRSGIWILTDRRFGFAADRITSASDGKQAKGLRRDGDTLVLLDKVLEVPAARFVFEDRVTRGGDVYLRIRFRDGSGLDVHNR
;
A
#
# COMPACT_ATOMS: atom_id res chain seq x y z
N MET A 1 -11.60 -16.24 -31.24
CA MET A 1 -11.03 -15.26 -30.29
C MET A 1 -10.13 -16.03 -29.35
N THR A 2 -8.81 -15.93 -29.49
CA THR A 2 -7.86 -16.55 -28.57
C THR A 2 -7.76 -15.66 -27.34
N GLY A 3 -8.58 -15.91 -26.33
CA GLY A 3 -8.42 -15.23 -25.06
C GLY A 3 -7.16 -15.76 -24.39
N ARG A 4 -6.36 -14.89 -23.78
CA ARG A 4 -5.33 -15.32 -22.84
C ARG A 4 -5.94 -15.49 -21.45
N GLU A 5 -5.33 -16.35 -20.64
CA GLU A 5 -5.68 -16.50 -19.22
C GLU A 5 -5.54 -15.16 -18.47
N TYR A 6 -6.27 -15.05 -17.37
CA TYR A 6 -6.19 -13.89 -16.48
C TYR A 6 -4.84 -13.88 -15.75
N ASP A 7 -4.10 -12.78 -15.89
CA ASP A 7 -2.90 -12.51 -15.10
C ASP A 7 -3.07 -11.17 -14.37
N LEU A 8 -3.17 -11.21 -13.04
CA LEU A 8 -3.37 -10.02 -12.22
C LEU A 8 -2.26 -8.97 -12.39
N LEU A 9 -1.00 -9.36 -12.60
CA LEU A 9 0.11 -8.42 -12.77
C LEU A 9 0.01 -7.70 -14.12
N GLU A 10 -0.31 -8.43 -15.19
CA GLU A 10 -0.43 -7.87 -16.53
C GLU A 10 -1.75 -7.10 -16.73
N ASP A 11 -2.83 -7.54 -16.07
CA ASP A 11 -4.18 -7.04 -16.28
C ASP A 11 -4.57 -5.91 -15.34
N ALA A 12 -3.82 -5.71 -14.26
CA ALA A 12 -4.14 -4.71 -13.23
C ALA A 12 -4.39 -3.32 -13.82
N ARG A 13 -3.56 -2.85 -14.76
CA ARG A 13 -3.74 -1.52 -15.37
C ARG A 13 -5.07 -1.40 -16.10
N SER A 14 -5.44 -2.43 -16.86
CA SER A 14 -6.69 -2.45 -17.62
C SER A 14 -7.90 -2.53 -16.69
N LEU A 15 -7.81 -3.34 -15.62
CA LEU A 15 -8.84 -3.43 -14.58
C LEU A 15 -9.05 -2.09 -13.88
N VAL A 16 -7.97 -1.43 -13.46
CA VAL A 16 -8.02 -0.13 -12.79
C VAL A 16 -8.63 0.92 -13.72
N ALA A 17 -8.17 1.00 -14.97
CA ALA A 17 -8.69 1.96 -15.93
C ALA A 17 -10.17 1.76 -16.26
N GLY A 18 -10.61 0.50 -16.42
CA GLY A 18 -11.99 0.20 -16.82
C GLY A 18 -13.01 0.21 -15.68
N GLN A 19 -12.58 -0.05 -14.44
CA GLN A 19 -13.50 -0.34 -13.33
C GLN A 19 -13.28 0.52 -12.09
N TRP A 20 -12.08 1.05 -11.86
CA TRP A 20 -11.78 1.86 -10.68
C TRP A 20 -11.86 3.36 -10.95
N LEU A 21 -11.18 3.83 -12.01
CA LEU A 21 -11.06 5.24 -12.31
C LEU A 21 -12.42 5.87 -12.64
N GLN A 22 -12.66 7.04 -12.06
CA GLN A 22 -13.76 7.93 -12.42
C GLN A 22 -13.33 8.89 -13.53
N ASP A 23 -14.30 9.53 -14.18
CA ASP A 23 -14.04 10.52 -15.21
C ASP A 23 -13.15 11.65 -14.67
N GLY A 24 -12.04 11.89 -15.38
CA GLY A 24 -11.02 12.88 -15.03
C GLY A 24 -10.14 12.52 -13.83
N GLU A 25 -10.25 11.32 -13.27
CA GLU A 25 -9.35 10.82 -12.22
C GLU A 25 -8.04 10.28 -12.84
N GLN A 26 -6.89 10.71 -12.29
CA GLN A 26 -5.58 10.30 -12.78
C GLN A 26 -4.98 9.22 -11.90
N LEU A 27 -4.62 8.09 -12.52
CA LEU A 27 -3.86 7.03 -11.86
C LEU A 27 -2.42 7.50 -11.61
N ARG A 28 -1.98 7.48 -10.35
CA ARG A 28 -0.59 7.78 -9.98
C ARG A 28 0.25 6.51 -9.93
N SER A 29 -0.24 5.47 -9.27
CA SER A 29 0.40 4.16 -9.20
C SER A 29 -0.60 3.07 -8.81
N TYR A 30 -0.22 1.82 -9.07
CA TYR A 30 -0.96 0.64 -8.62
C TYR A 30 0.00 -0.50 -8.26
N ALA A 31 -0.41 -1.35 -7.33
CA ALA A 31 0.33 -2.52 -6.92
C ALA A 31 -0.60 -3.74 -6.81
N ALA A 32 -0.43 -4.66 -7.75
CA ALA A 32 -1.11 -5.95 -7.75
C ALA A 32 -0.53 -6.87 -6.67
N THR A 33 -1.41 -7.53 -5.92
CA THR A 33 -1.06 -8.41 -4.81
C THR A 33 -1.92 -9.66 -4.86
N GLY A 34 -1.30 -10.83 -5.00
CA GLY A 34 -2.00 -12.11 -4.93
C GLY A 34 -2.40 -12.51 -3.49
N ARG A 35 -3.14 -13.62 -3.38
CA ARG A 35 -3.61 -14.19 -2.10
C ARG A 35 -2.43 -14.59 -1.21
N GLY A 36 -2.45 -14.18 0.06
CA GLY A 36 -1.44 -14.60 1.06
C GLY A 36 -0.11 -13.84 1.02
N ASN A 37 0.04 -12.81 0.19
CA ASN A 37 1.29 -12.04 0.02
C ASN A 37 1.56 -11.00 1.12
N TYR A 38 0.93 -11.14 2.28
CA TYR A 38 1.04 -10.18 3.36
C TYR A 38 1.51 -10.87 4.63
N LYS A 39 2.81 -10.80 4.88
CA LYS A 39 3.36 -11.04 6.20
C LYS A 39 3.82 -9.70 6.76
N SER A 40 3.10 -9.18 7.74
CA SER A 40 3.58 -8.06 8.53
C SER A 40 4.71 -8.56 9.44
N GLU A 41 5.96 -8.36 9.04
CA GLU A 41 7.09 -8.52 9.96
C GLU A 41 7.35 -7.17 10.64
N ILE A 42 7.08 -7.12 11.94
CA ILE A 42 7.41 -5.96 12.77
C ILE A 42 8.93 -5.97 12.97
N ARG A 43 9.67 -5.13 12.25
CA ARG A 43 11.08 -4.84 12.58
C ARG A 43 11.15 -3.60 13.45
N GLY A 44 10.92 -3.76 14.74
CA GLY A 44 10.97 -2.63 15.65
C GLY A 44 10.49 -2.90 17.07
N HIS A 45 11.07 -3.88 17.75
CA HIS A 45 11.29 -3.69 19.18
C HIS A 45 12.74 -3.26 19.36
N PRO A 46 13.03 -1.95 19.55
CA PRO A 46 14.35 -1.59 20.02
C PRO A 46 14.55 -2.33 21.35
N SER A 47 15.61 -3.12 21.44
CA SER A 47 16.02 -3.78 22.68
C SER A 47 16.13 -2.71 23.78
N ALA A 48 15.95 -3.09 25.04
CA ALA A 48 16.13 -2.18 26.16
C ALA A 48 17.49 -1.44 26.08
N ALA A 49 18.50 -2.11 25.54
CA ALA A 49 19.83 -1.54 25.27
C ALA A 49 19.81 -0.41 24.22
N TYR A 50 19.05 -0.54 23.12
CA TYR A 50 18.92 0.54 22.13
C TYR A 50 18.13 1.75 22.67
N ARG A 51 17.09 1.50 23.49
CA ARG A 51 16.36 2.57 24.19
C ARG A 51 17.26 3.31 25.19
N ALA A 52 18.12 2.58 25.90
CA ALA A 52 19.09 3.19 26.81
C ALA A 52 20.17 3.98 26.05
N ALA A 53 20.70 3.44 24.95
CA ALA A 53 21.73 4.11 24.15
C ALA A 53 21.21 5.38 23.45
N THR A 54 19.98 5.36 22.94
CA THR A 54 19.36 6.57 22.34
C THR A 54 18.94 7.58 23.41
N ALA A 55 18.48 7.16 24.60
CA ALA A 55 18.20 8.08 25.70
C ALA A 55 19.47 8.77 26.23
N VAL A 56 20.59 8.04 26.37
CA VAL A 56 21.89 8.59 26.77
C VAL A 56 22.48 9.49 25.67
N GLY A 57 22.37 9.08 24.40
CA GLY A 57 22.77 9.91 23.26
C GLY A 57 21.98 11.21 23.15
N TRP A 58 20.65 11.17 23.35
CA TRP A 58 19.81 12.37 23.37
C TRP A 58 20.02 13.23 24.61
N ALA A 59 20.35 12.65 25.78
CA ALA A 59 20.73 13.42 26.96
C ALA A 59 22.05 14.18 26.74
N ALA A 60 23.02 13.59 26.01
CA ALA A 60 24.25 14.26 25.63
C ALA A 60 24.03 15.37 24.59
N VAL A 61 23.13 15.18 23.61
CA VAL A 61 22.78 16.23 22.62
C VAL A 61 22.01 17.40 23.24
N LYS A 62 21.20 17.15 24.28
CA LYS A 62 20.50 18.20 25.04
C LYS A 62 21.43 19.14 25.83
N LEU A 63 22.68 18.76 26.08
CA LEU A 63 23.65 19.61 26.76
C LEU A 63 24.33 20.64 25.82
N VAL A 64 24.17 20.52 24.50
CA VAL A 64 24.97 21.31 23.53
C VAL A 64 24.13 22.22 22.62
N SER A 65 22.79 22.16 22.66
CA SER A 65 21.94 23.04 21.83
C SER A 65 20.73 23.59 22.61
N PRO A 66 20.64 24.92 22.82
CA PRO A 66 19.49 25.55 23.47
C PRO A 66 18.32 25.85 22.51
N VAL A 67 18.34 25.34 21.26
CA VAL A 67 17.33 25.68 20.26
C VAL A 67 16.68 24.41 19.71
N GLY A 68 15.38 24.27 19.98
CA GLY A 68 14.48 23.38 19.23
C GLY A 68 13.98 22.17 20.01
N ILE A 69 12.89 22.37 20.75
CA ILE A 69 11.97 21.30 21.13
C ILE A 69 11.37 20.74 19.83
N VAL A 70 11.90 19.64 19.33
CA VAL A 70 11.18 18.78 18.38
C VAL A 70 10.93 17.47 19.11
N THR A 71 9.65 17.20 19.34
CA THR A 71 9.09 15.99 19.90
C THR A 71 9.61 14.75 19.17
N GLY A 72 10.70 14.18 19.66
CA GLY A 72 11.33 12.97 19.15
C GLY A 72 10.53 11.72 19.55
N GLY A 73 9.54 11.36 18.73
CA GLY A 73 9.02 10.01 18.66
C GLY A 73 10.04 9.09 17.98
N VAL A 74 10.27 7.90 18.54
CA VAL A 74 11.19 6.90 17.99
C VAL A 74 10.57 6.36 16.71
N PRO A 75 11.22 6.47 15.54
CA PRO A 75 10.56 6.10 14.30
C PRO A 75 10.40 4.57 14.25
N TYR A 76 9.16 4.14 14.35
CA TYR A 76 8.75 2.75 14.28
C TYR A 76 8.61 2.35 12.81
N TRP A 77 9.49 1.46 12.35
CA TRP A 77 9.48 0.90 11.00
C TRP A 77 8.71 -0.42 11.01
N ASN A 78 7.48 -0.42 10.53
CA ASN A 78 6.93 -1.64 9.96
C ASN A 78 7.54 -1.76 8.55
N GLU A 79 8.19 -2.88 8.25
CA GLU A 79 8.47 -3.26 6.87
C GLU A 79 7.63 -4.49 6.60
N ILE A 80 6.55 -4.32 5.86
CA ILE A 80 5.72 -5.45 5.44
C ILE A 80 6.40 -6.03 4.21
N ARG A 81 7.27 -7.01 4.44
CA ARG A 81 7.92 -7.80 3.38
C ARG A 81 7.25 -9.17 3.26
N ARG A 82 7.04 -9.64 2.03
CA ARG A 82 7.50 -10.98 1.59
C ARG A 82 7.31 -11.24 0.08
N PHE A 83 8.41 -11.40 -0.64
CA PHE A 83 8.93 -12.66 -1.21
C PHE A 83 10.42 -12.42 -1.52
N GLU A 84 11.28 -13.44 -1.40
CA GLU A 84 12.69 -13.36 -1.81
C GLU A 84 12.78 -12.99 -3.30
N GLY A 85 13.60 -11.98 -3.63
CA GLY A 85 13.94 -11.63 -5.01
C GLY A 85 13.10 -10.56 -5.72
N ARG A 86 12.02 -10.02 -5.13
CA ARG A 86 11.26 -8.88 -5.72
C ARG A 86 10.85 -7.82 -4.69
N PRO A 87 10.81 -6.52 -5.05
CA PRO A 87 10.31 -5.47 -4.17
C PRO A 87 8.84 -5.70 -3.79
N PRO A 88 8.44 -5.39 -2.53
CA PRO A 88 7.04 -5.40 -2.13
C PRO A 88 6.24 -4.41 -2.96
N GLY A 89 5.00 -4.76 -3.35
CA GLY A 89 4.10 -3.83 -4.02
C GLY A 89 3.63 -2.68 -3.13
N LEU A 90 3.63 -2.89 -1.82
CA LEU A 90 3.18 -1.92 -0.82
C LEU A 90 3.98 -2.09 0.48
N VAL A 91 4.41 -0.99 1.09
CA VAL A 91 5.08 -0.97 2.40
C VAL A 91 4.32 -0.03 3.32
N ALA A 92 3.88 -0.50 4.49
CA ALA A 92 3.33 0.38 5.54
C ALA A 92 4.34 0.68 6.62
N PHE A 93 4.38 1.93 7.08
CA PHE A 93 5.20 2.38 8.20
C PHE A 93 4.34 3.18 9.21
N GLY A 94 4.82 3.34 10.45
CA GLY A 94 4.12 4.10 11.50
C GLY A 94 4.06 3.38 12.84
N GLU A 95 3.84 4.13 13.91
CA GLU A 95 4.01 3.66 15.29
C GLU A 95 2.92 2.69 15.76
N GLY A 96 3.34 1.46 16.12
CA GLY A 96 2.46 0.45 16.71
C GLY A 96 1.49 -0.22 15.73
N ARG A 97 0.63 -1.09 16.29
CA ARG A 97 -0.34 -1.92 15.54
C ARG A 97 -1.70 -1.26 15.32
N ASP A 98 -1.89 -0.09 15.94
CA ASP A 98 -3.14 0.67 15.97
C ASP A 98 -3.06 1.95 15.11
N CYS A 99 -1.92 2.20 14.48
CA CYS A 99 -1.79 3.27 13.49
C CYS A 99 -2.72 3.06 12.29
N GLU A 100 -3.04 4.15 11.60
CA GLU A 100 -3.95 4.16 10.46
C GLU A 100 -3.47 3.23 9.34
N ALA A 101 -2.18 3.28 8.99
CA ALA A 101 -1.60 2.39 7.98
C ALA A 101 -1.78 0.89 8.33
N ALA A 102 -1.55 0.51 9.60
CA ALA A 102 -1.75 -0.86 10.06
C ALA A 102 -3.22 -1.28 10.06
N ARG A 103 -4.15 -0.37 10.38
CA ARG A 103 -5.60 -0.64 10.34
C ARG A 103 -6.09 -0.86 8.91
N LEU A 104 -5.68 -0.03 7.96
CA LEU A 104 -6.01 -0.19 6.53
C LEU A 104 -5.51 -1.52 5.97
N LEU A 105 -4.31 -1.94 6.41
CA LEU A 105 -3.78 -3.23 6.00
C LEU A 105 -4.41 -4.43 6.67
N LYS A 106 -5.20 -4.30 7.73
CA LYS A 106 -6.00 -5.43 8.22
C LYS A 106 -7.22 -5.70 7.34
N THR A 107 -7.69 -4.69 6.58
CA THR A 107 -8.93 -4.78 5.80
C THR A 107 -8.77 -5.33 4.37
N GLY A 108 -7.61 -5.16 3.73
CA GLY A 108 -7.37 -5.60 2.34
C GLY A 108 -6.80 -7.01 2.08
N PRO A 109 -5.92 -7.61 2.91
CA PRO A 109 -4.89 -8.53 2.43
C PRO A 109 -5.28 -10.01 2.32
N HIS A 110 -6.50 -10.38 2.71
CA HIS A 110 -6.91 -11.80 2.68
C HIS A 110 -7.36 -12.28 1.30
N ARG A 111 -7.37 -11.39 0.30
CA ARG A 111 -7.80 -11.64 -1.07
C ARG A 111 -6.71 -11.18 -2.04
N SER A 112 -6.68 -11.77 -3.22
CA SER A 112 -5.96 -11.16 -4.34
C SER A 112 -6.63 -9.84 -4.72
N GLY A 113 -5.87 -8.92 -5.31
CA GLY A 113 -6.38 -7.61 -5.70
C GLY A 113 -5.30 -6.60 -6.03
N ILE A 114 -5.69 -5.33 -6.05
CA ILE A 114 -4.86 -4.21 -6.48
C ILE A 114 -4.98 -3.07 -5.48
N TRP A 115 -3.84 -2.60 -4.97
CA TRP A 115 -3.74 -1.30 -4.32
C TRP A 115 -3.64 -0.22 -5.37
N ILE A 116 -4.43 0.84 -5.23
CA ILE A 116 -4.59 1.86 -6.26
C ILE A 116 -4.43 3.23 -5.61
N LEU A 117 -3.52 4.03 -6.15
CA LEU A 117 -3.29 5.41 -5.76
C LEU A 117 -3.60 6.33 -6.93
N THR A 118 -4.54 7.25 -6.73
CA THR A 118 -4.92 8.27 -7.69
C THR A 118 -4.62 9.67 -7.15
N ASP A 119 -4.90 10.69 -7.95
CA ASP A 119 -4.91 12.08 -7.50
C ASP A 119 -6.03 12.40 -6.49
N ARG A 120 -7.05 11.56 -6.38
CA ARG A 120 -8.24 11.80 -5.54
C ARG A 120 -8.39 10.85 -4.36
N ARG A 121 -7.84 9.65 -4.42
CA ARG A 121 -8.03 8.61 -3.41
C ARG A 121 -6.95 7.53 -3.46
N PHE A 122 -6.90 6.79 -2.37
CA PHE A 122 -6.11 5.58 -2.23
C PHE A 122 -7.03 4.44 -1.82
N GLY A 123 -6.80 3.22 -2.28
CA GLY A 123 -7.68 2.12 -1.92
C GLY A 123 -7.18 0.74 -2.33
N PHE A 124 -7.98 -0.26 -1.99
CA PHE A 124 -7.78 -1.65 -2.39
C PHE A 124 -9.05 -2.19 -3.05
N ALA A 125 -8.88 -2.82 -4.21
CA ALA A 125 -9.92 -3.54 -4.91
C ALA A 125 -9.53 -5.01 -5.06
N ALA A 126 -10.39 -5.92 -4.60
CA ALA A 126 -10.19 -7.35 -4.78
C ALA A 126 -10.62 -7.77 -6.18
N ASP A 127 -9.87 -8.65 -6.83
CA ASP A 127 -10.31 -9.27 -8.07
C ASP A 127 -11.37 -10.34 -7.77
N ARG A 128 -12.42 -10.36 -8.60
CA ARG A 128 -13.47 -11.36 -8.58
C ARG A 128 -13.65 -11.92 -9.97
N ILE A 129 -13.51 -13.23 -10.10
CA ILE A 129 -13.74 -13.96 -11.34
C ILE A 129 -15.17 -14.49 -11.35
N THR A 130 -15.88 -14.28 -12.45
CA THR A 130 -17.27 -14.72 -12.69
C THR A 130 -17.44 -15.17 -14.15
N SER A 131 -18.62 -15.70 -14.48
CA SER A 131 -18.96 -16.18 -15.81
C SER A 131 -19.54 -15.04 -16.66
N ALA A 132 -19.14 -14.89 -17.92
CA ALA A 132 -19.69 -13.83 -18.79
C ALA A 132 -21.15 -14.14 -19.21
N SER A 133 -21.56 -15.40 -19.14
CA SER A 133 -22.95 -15.85 -19.24
C SER A 133 -23.91 -15.29 -18.17
N ASP A 134 -23.39 -14.74 -17.06
CA ASP A 134 -24.22 -14.08 -16.02
C ASP A 134 -24.78 -12.71 -16.49
N GLY A 135 -24.45 -12.28 -17.72
CA GLY A 135 -25.31 -11.46 -18.57
C GLY A 135 -25.53 -9.99 -18.18
N LYS A 136 -24.87 -9.45 -17.15
CA LYS A 136 -25.20 -8.08 -16.64
C LYS A 136 -24.03 -7.13 -16.37
N GLN A 137 -22.78 -7.50 -16.68
CA GLN A 137 -21.63 -6.72 -16.21
C GLN A 137 -20.83 -6.09 -17.35
N ALA A 138 -21.25 -4.89 -17.76
CA ALA A 138 -20.69 -4.11 -18.88
C ALA A 138 -19.22 -3.66 -18.70
N LYS A 139 -18.71 -3.63 -17.46
CA LYS A 139 -17.36 -3.12 -17.15
C LYS A 139 -16.31 -4.21 -16.86
N GLY A 140 -16.69 -5.49 -16.87
CA GLY A 140 -15.77 -6.58 -16.57
C GLY A 140 -14.73 -6.81 -17.67
N LEU A 141 -13.52 -7.20 -17.28
CA LEU A 141 -12.46 -7.54 -18.21
C LEU A 141 -12.63 -8.99 -18.67
N ARG A 142 -12.89 -9.18 -19.97
CA ARG A 142 -13.07 -10.51 -20.55
C ARG A 142 -11.71 -11.20 -20.76
N ARG A 143 -11.60 -12.44 -20.33
CA ARG A 143 -10.43 -13.31 -20.54
C ARG A 143 -10.91 -14.63 -21.16
N ASP A 144 -10.00 -15.59 -21.33
CA ASP A 144 -10.29 -16.81 -22.08
C ASP A 144 -11.54 -17.57 -21.60
N GLY A 145 -12.19 -18.25 -22.55
CA GLY A 145 -13.47 -18.92 -22.35
C GLY A 145 -14.61 -17.95 -21.98
N ASP A 146 -15.34 -18.29 -20.93
CA ASP A 146 -16.45 -17.50 -20.38
C ASP A 146 -16.01 -16.67 -19.16
N THR A 147 -14.72 -16.35 -19.04
CA THR A 147 -14.15 -15.70 -17.85
C THR A 147 -14.35 -14.19 -17.90
N LEU A 148 -15.00 -13.63 -16.88
CA LEU A 148 -15.14 -12.21 -16.64
C LEU A 148 -14.48 -11.81 -15.31
N VAL A 149 -13.56 -10.85 -15.37
CA VAL A 149 -12.82 -10.37 -14.19
C VAL A 149 -13.33 -9.00 -13.76
N LEU A 150 -13.65 -8.86 -12.49
CA LEU A 150 -14.23 -7.68 -11.88
C LEU A 150 -13.40 -7.19 -10.71
N LEU A 151 -13.52 -5.91 -10.39
CA LEU A 151 -12.96 -5.31 -9.18
C LEU A 151 -14.06 -5.03 -8.15
N ASP A 152 -14.00 -5.74 -7.03
CA ASP A 152 -14.80 -5.46 -5.85
C ASP A 152 -14.05 -4.43 -4.99
N LYS A 153 -14.60 -3.23 -4.84
CA LYS A 153 -14.04 -2.19 -3.98
C LYS A 153 -14.13 -2.63 -2.52
N VAL A 154 -12.99 -2.88 -1.89
CA VAL A 154 -12.90 -3.32 -0.48
C VAL A 154 -12.60 -2.15 0.44
N LEU A 155 -11.69 -1.27 0.01
CA LEU A 155 -11.22 -0.15 0.80
C LEU A 155 -11.08 1.10 -0.08
N GLU A 156 -11.54 2.23 0.45
CA GLU A 156 -11.33 3.54 -0.15
C GLU A 156 -11.01 4.57 0.93
N VAL A 157 -9.96 5.34 0.69
CA VAL A 157 -9.47 6.43 1.52
C VAL A 157 -9.45 7.69 0.66
N PRO A 158 -10.27 8.71 0.94
CA PRO A 158 -10.26 9.96 0.19
C PRO A 158 -8.97 10.76 0.44
N ALA A 159 -8.56 11.58 -0.54
CA ALA A 159 -7.37 12.44 -0.44
C ALA A 159 -7.39 13.39 0.78
N ALA A 160 -8.56 13.73 1.34
CA ALA A 160 -8.63 14.54 2.56
C ALA A 160 -8.03 13.86 3.82
N ARG A 161 -7.79 12.54 3.77
CA ARG A 161 -7.27 11.74 4.88
C ARG A 161 -5.78 11.46 4.80
N PHE A 162 -5.12 11.77 3.69
CA PHE A 162 -3.69 11.56 3.54
C PHE A 162 -3.03 12.70 2.76
N VAL A 163 -1.73 12.88 2.95
CA VAL A 163 -0.91 13.78 2.15
C VAL A 163 -0.05 12.93 1.22
N PHE A 164 -0.07 13.24 -0.07
CA PHE A 164 0.91 12.71 -1.01
C PHE A 164 2.22 13.47 -0.81
N GLU A 165 3.32 12.77 -0.50
CA GLU A 165 4.60 13.42 -0.22
C GLU A 165 5.42 13.52 -1.50
N ASP A 166 6.01 12.41 -1.95
CA ASP A 166 6.62 12.25 -3.27
C ASP A 166 7.10 10.79 -3.42
N ARG A 167 8.01 10.56 -4.37
CA ARG A 167 8.82 9.36 -4.55
C ARG A 167 9.81 9.18 -3.39
N VAL A 168 9.91 7.94 -2.92
CA VAL A 168 10.89 7.51 -1.92
C VAL A 168 11.59 6.23 -2.38
N THR A 169 12.87 6.09 -2.06
CA THR A 169 13.64 4.90 -2.42
C THR A 169 13.75 3.95 -1.23
N ARG A 170 13.48 2.66 -1.45
CA ARG A 170 13.67 1.59 -0.46
C ARG A 170 14.36 0.40 -1.09
N GLY A 171 15.54 0.05 -0.57
CA GLY A 171 16.29 -1.11 -1.07
C GLY A 171 16.70 -1.04 -2.54
N GLY A 172 16.74 0.18 -3.12
CA GLY A 172 17.01 0.40 -4.54
C GLY A 172 15.77 0.65 -5.39
N ASP A 173 14.57 0.33 -4.88
CA ASP A 173 13.30 0.49 -5.60
C ASP A 173 12.58 1.80 -5.25
N VAL A 174 11.82 2.33 -6.19
CA VAL A 174 11.10 3.61 -6.05
C VAL A 174 9.63 3.35 -5.70
N TYR A 175 9.13 4.09 -4.71
CA TYR A 175 7.75 4.03 -4.25
C TYR A 175 7.14 5.42 -4.21
N LEU A 176 5.83 5.52 -4.36
CA LEU A 176 5.06 6.72 -4.08
C LEU A 176 4.57 6.70 -2.63
N ARG A 177 4.91 7.74 -1.87
CA ARG A 177 4.54 7.84 -0.45
C ARG A 177 3.27 8.63 -0.23
N ILE A 178 2.39 8.07 0.59
CA ILE A 178 1.33 8.81 1.27
C ILE A 178 1.55 8.76 2.79
N ARG A 179 1.19 9.86 3.47
CA ARG A 179 1.27 9.99 4.93
C ARG A 179 -0.10 10.35 5.52
N PHE A 180 -0.47 9.67 6.60
CA PHE A 180 -1.67 9.92 7.38
C PHE A 180 -1.40 10.92 8.51
N ARG A 181 -2.48 11.41 9.13
CA ARG A 181 -2.40 12.44 10.19
C ARG A 181 -1.68 11.96 11.45
N ASP A 182 -1.70 10.66 11.72
CA ASP A 182 -1.02 10.05 12.86
C ASP A 182 0.49 9.79 12.62
N GLY A 183 1.03 10.28 11.50
CA GLY A 183 2.43 10.10 11.11
C GLY A 183 2.74 8.75 10.44
N SER A 184 1.80 7.80 10.47
CA SER A 184 1.91 6.55 9.72
C SER A 184 1.72 6.79 8.22
N GLY A 185 2.04 5.80 7.38
CA GLY A 185 1.88 5.95 5.94
C GLY A 185 2.10 4.69 5.15
N LEU A 186 1.92 4.82 3.84
CA LEU A 186 2.02 3.74 2.87
C LEU A 186 2.90 4.20 1.71
N ASP A 187 3.79 3.31 1.30
CA ASP A 187 4.65 3.46 0.13
C ASP A 187 4.17 2.44 -0.91
N VAL A 188 3.59 2.93 -2.01
CA VAL A 188 3.07 2.12 -3.12
C VAL A 188 4.15 2.02 -4.18
N HIS A 189 4.56 0.81 -4.56
CA HIS A 189 5.65 0.64 -5.52
C HIS A 189 5.33 1.37 -6.83
N ASN A 190 6.29 2.16 -7.32
CA ASN A 190 6.14 2.98 -8.50
C ASN A 190 6.58 2.17 -9.73
N ARG A 191 5.63 1.55 -10.42
CA ARG A 191 5.86 0.80 -11.67
C ARG A 191 5.62 1.67 -12.90
#